data_AF-A0AA35VPS6-F1
#
_entry.id   AF-A0AA35VPS6-F1
#
_cell.length_a   1.000
_cell.length_b   1.000
_cell.length_c   1.000
_cell.angle_alpha   90.00
_cell.angle_beta   90.00
_cell.angle_gamma   90.00
#
_symmetry.space_group_name_H-M   'P 1'
#
loop_
_entity.id
_entity.type
_entity.pdbx_description
1 polymer ?
#
loop_
_entity_poly.entity_id
_entity_poly.type
_entity_poly.pdbx_seq_one_letter_code
_entity_poly.pdbx_strand_id
1 'polypeptide(L)'
;MPNTGKPSKDCHLCRSRRVKCDLGRPSCQRCIKYGAECPGYRNEQELVFHNYTSNSGGPKKRKKRAPKTAGSTTPSVVLSAAPTPSSLGDEGPATPSLAFLDEDQPHLSPEEAQLILANSPSPLFLTKPLHEHWTAQSIPILLNVYESLEFLNKIYQNYPQDGPLVWAAHLFSRTYITNVAHPTSVHKDAQEETERELRTYMGKALRSIHGALQAPDGALRDDVLATVWILANYELLAGSLNNSKVLSPWHLHSHGLCSILRTRGLKMFFSEAGRVAFWSAYNMVQIEALVTSSECPAESREWLGIIKTMMDQSEHAPLLVSSYIVEIARVQCRMLIILRDHDSQAASAEYSTLMDCLRKAEAEVAANLNIGDAPHSLELYWVQLWRAAQVKCYHVAHLLATFLTHFPPYPVSLDQLERDRCEFLEKVWSASGSILEDTPRFLGAFGGHRGPRPPKALFGALKMIWPLTVIYIIPSSTEEHKAGAHTWLLLIGRELGVRQALKVYPEHAMRGVPDEAREPLRIEEI
;
A
#
# COMPACT_ATOMS: atom_id res chain seq x y z
N MET A 1 -56.09 12.37 18.34
CA MET A 1 -55.27 13.47 17.77
C MET A 1 -53.80 13.14 18.01
N PRO A 2 -52.98 12.88 16.97
CA PRO A 2 -51.56 12.68 17.19
C PRO A 2 -50.90 14.04 17.47
N ASN A 3 -50.03 14.08 18.47
CA ASN A 3 -49.28 15.26 18.89
C ASN A 3 -48.43 15.77 17.71
N THR A 4 -48.76 16.96 17.17
CA THR A 4 -48.01 17.64 16.08
C THR A 4 -46.90 18.56 16.61
N GLY A 5 -46.47 18.36 17.85
CA GLY A 5 -45.36 19.10 18.46
C GLY A 5 -43.99 18.62 18.00
N LYS A 6 -43.02 19.53 17.91
CA LYS A 6 -41.60 19.19 17.67
C LYS A 6 -41.13 18.17 18.72
N PRO A 7 -40.44 17.09 18.33
CA PRO A 7 -39.91 16.11 19.27
C PRO A 7 -39.02 16.77 20.34
N SER A 8 -39.14 16.35 21.60
CA SER A 8 -38.32 16.89 22.69
C SER A 8 -36.82 16.65 22.44
N LYS A 9 -36.01 17.66 22.76
CA LYS A 9 -34.54 17.63 22.72
C LYS A 9 -33.90 17.09 24.00
N ASP A 10 -34.71 16.71 24.99
CA ASP A 10 -34.22 16.18 26.27
C ASP A 10 -33.41 14.89 26.08
N CYS A 11 -32.47 14.61 26.99
CA CYS A 11 -31.75 13.33 27.00
C CYS A 11 -32.72 12.15 27.19
N HIS A 12 -32.33 10.95 26.76
CA HIS A 12 -33.24 9.79 26.78
C HIS A 12 -33.81 9.50 28.18
N LEU A 13 -32.99 9.66 29.23
CA LEU A 13 -33.41 9.43 30.61
C LEU A 13 -34.33 10.54 31.16
N CYS A 14 -34.06 11.81 30.87
CA CYS A 14 -34.97 12.90 31.29
C CYS A 14 -36.32 12.80 30.57
N ARG A 15 -36.30 12.40 29.30
CA ARG A 15 -37.51 12.18 28.49
C ARG A 15 -38.35 11.02 29.00
N SER A 16 -37.74 9.88 29.34
CA SER A 16 -38.46 8.72 29.91
C SER A 16 -39.07 9.06 31.27
N ARG A 17 -38.35 9.86 32.07
CA ARG A 17 -38.80 10.36 33.38
C ARG A 17 -39.76 11.55 33.29
N ARG A 18 -40.03 12.08 32.09
CA ARG A 18 -40.89 13.25 31.83
C ARG A 18 -40.50 14.48 32.67
N VAL A 19 -39.19 14.70 32.85
CA VAL A 19 -38.63 15.88 33.51
C VAL A 19 -37.87 16.75 32.51
N LYS A 20 -37.87 18.07 32.71
CA LYS A 20 -37.16 19.02 31.82
C LYS A 20 -35.64 18.83 31.93
N CYS A 21 -34.97 18.59 30.81
CA CYS A 21 -33.52 18.46 30.76
C CYS A 21 -32.87 19.85 30.66
N ASP A 22 -31.71 20.01 31.28
CA ASP A 22 -30.86 21.20 31.16
C ASP A 22 -29.95 21.18 29.92
N LEU A 23 -29.98 20.12 29.11
CA LEU A 23 -29.26 19.96 27.84
C LEU A 23 -27.72 20.04 27.92
N GLY A 24 -27.13 19.92 29.12
CA GLY A 24 -25.68 19.90 29.31
C GLY A 24 -24.98 18.68 28.68
N ARG A 25 -23.85 18.90 28.00
CA ARG A 25 -23.01 17.84 27.40
C ARG A 25 -21.67 17.73 28.15
N PRO A 26 -21.11 16.52 28.37
CA PRO A 26 -21.57 15.20 27.89
C PRO A 26 -22.70 14.57 28.73
N SER A 27 -23.05 15.13 29.89
CA SER A 27 -24.15 14.67 30.75
C SER A 27 -24.93 15.84 31.34
N CYS A 28 -26.25 15.71 31.43
CA CYS A 28 -27.08 16.76 32.01
C CYS A 28 -27.01 16.76 33.55
N GLN A 29 -27.12 17.94 34.16
CA GLN A 29 -27.09 18.10 35.62
C GLN A 29 -28.22 17.34 36.32
N ARG A 30 -29.35 17.13 35.64
CA ARG A 30 -30.47 16.33 36.18
C ARG A 30 -30.13 14.85 36.32
N CYS A 31 -29.36 14.28 35.39
CA CYS A 31 -28.88 12.89 35.46
C CYS A 31 -27.80 12.73 36.53
N ILE A 32 -26.88 13.70 36.62
CA ILE A 32 -25.82 13.71 37.64
C ILE A 32 -26.42 13.72 39.05
N LYS A 33 -27.36 14.64 39.33
CA LYS A 33 -28.05 14.70 40.64
C LYS A 33 -28.91 13.48 40.92
N TYR A 34 -29.37 12.79 39.88
CA TYR A 34 -30.14 11.57 40.01
C TYR A 34 -29.26 10.34 40.28
N GLY A 35 -27.93 10.45 40.12
CA GLY A 35 -26.99 9.34 40.34
C GLY A 35 -27.02 8.28 39.23
N ALA A 36 -27.49 8.62 38.02
CA ALA A 36 -27.49 7.70 36.88
C ALA A 36 -26.71 8.30 35.70
N GLU A 37 -26.00 7.45 34.98
CA GLU A 37 -25.28 7.83 33.77
C GLU A 37 -26.26 8.37 32.72
N CYS A 38 -25.92 9.50 32.09
CA CYS A 38 -26.78 10.12 31.09
C CYS A 38 -26.63 9.36 29.76
N PRO A 39 -27.67 8.67 29.25
CA PRO A 39 -27.60 7.88 28.01
C PRO A 39 -27.50 8.73 26.73
N GLY A 40 -27.20 10.02 26.86
CA GLY A 40 -27.11 10.96 25.74
C GLY A 40 -28.46 11.47 25.23
N TYR A 41 -28.37 12.17 24.10
CA TYR A 41 -29.47 12.90 23.46
C TYR A 41 -29.85 12.25 22.14
N ARG A 42 -31.13 12.32 21.77
CA ARG A 42 -31.61 11.82 20.48
C ARG A 42 -30.91 12.56 19.34
N ASN A 43 -30.54 11.83 18.28
CA ASN A 43 -29.99 12.43 17.07
C ASN A 43 -31.10 13.17 16.30
N GLU A 44 -30.89 14.46 16.00
CA GLU A 44 -31.88 15.29 15.29
C GLU A 44 -32.14 14.80 13.85
N GLN A 45 -31.21 14.03 13.27
CA GLN A 45 -31.30 13.49 11.91
C GLN A 45 -32.29 12.31 11.78
N GLU A 46 -32.56 11.58 12.87
CA GLU A 46 -33.58 10.51 12.90
C GLU A 46 -35.02 11.05 12.89
N LEU A 47 -35.20 12.37 13.04
CA LEU A 47 -36.51 13.03 13.06
C LEU A 47 -36.98 13.48 11.67
N VAL A 48 -36.17 13.26 10.63
CA VAL A 48 -36.48 13.68 9.25
C VAL A 48 -36.92 12.45 8.44
N PHE A 49 -38.23 12.22 8.37
CA PHE A 49 -38.81 11.26 7.43
C PHE A 49 -38.49 11.68 5.99
N HIS A 50 -37.65 10.91 5.30
CA HIS A 50 -37.45 11.05 3.85
C HIS A 50 -38.47 10.17 3.13
N ASN A 51 -39.47 10.79 2.51
CA ASN A 51 -40.32 10.09 1.53
C ASN A 51 -39.49 9.86 0.27
N TYR A 52 -39.04 8.62 0.05
CA TYR A 52 -38.35 8.24 -1.16
C TYR A 52 -39.37 7.94 -2.26
N THR A 53 -39.78 8.97 -3.02
CA THR A 53 -40.50 8.78 -4.28
C THR A 53 -39.53 8.98 -5.43
N SER A 54 -39.25 7.89 -6.15
CA SER A 54 -38.44 7.83 -7.37
C SER A 54 -39.18 8.43 -8.55
N ASN A 55 -39.23 9.76 -8.63
CA ASN A 55 -39.32 10.58 -9.86
C ASN A 55 -39.77 12.00 -9.52
N SER A 56 -38.83 12.92 -9.23
CA SER A 56 -39.01 14.36 -9.49
C SER A 56 -37.63 15.03 -9.50
N GLY A 57 -37.27 15.65 -10.63
CA GLY A 57 -35.93 16.17 -10.88
C GLY A 57 -35.53 17.41 -10.07
N GLY A 58 -34.21 17.56 -9.94
CA GLY A 58 -33.45 18.83 -9.91
C GLY A 58 -33.67 19.77 -8.72
N PRO A 59 -32.60 20.19 -8.00
CA PRO A 59 -32.74 21.22 -6.98
C PRO A 59 -33.05 22.59 -7.60
N LYS A 60 -34.30 23.06 -7.41
CA LYS A 60 -34.71 24.43 -7.71
C LYS A 60 -33.93 25.42 -6.81
N LYS A 61 -33.12 26.27 -7.43
CA LYS A 61 -32.45 27.41 -6.78
C LYS A 61 -33.47 28.33 -6.10
N ARG A 62 -33.34 28.53 -4.79
CA ARG A 62 -34.14 29.46 -3.99
C ARG A 62 -33.70 30.91 -4.26
N LYS A 63 -34.62 31.74 -4.77
CA LYS A 63 -34.44 33.19 -4.98
C LYS A 63 -34.02 33.89 -3.67
N LYS A 64 -32.89 34.60 -3.68
CA LYS A 64 -32.54 35.62 -2.68
C LYS A 64 -33.38 36.88 -2.95
N ARG A 65 -34.00 37.40 -1.89
CA ARG A 65 -34.74 38.67 -1.87
C ARG A 65 -33.74 39.80 -1.64
N ALA A 66 -33.70 40.81 -2.51
CA ALA A 66 -32.88 42.01 -2.34
C ALA A 66 -33.67 43.12 -1.61
N PRO A 67 -33.02 44.00 -0.83
CA PRO A 67 -33.58 45.29 -0.41
C PRO A 67 -33.28 46.39 -1.44
N LYS A 68 -34.16 47.40 -1.47
CA LYS A 68 -34.25 48.52 -2.43
C LYS A 68 -33.24 49.65 -2.14
N THR A 69 -32.96 50.42 -3.20
CA THR A 69 -32.65 51.88 -3.34
C THR A 69 -31.44 52.05 -4.28
N ALA A 70 -31.31 53.04 -5.16
CA ALA A 70 -32.19 53.96 -5.88
C ALA A 70 -31.32 54.55 -7.02
N GLY A 71 -31.92 54.90 -8.16
CA GLY A 71 -31.42 55.98 -9.04
C GLY A 71 -30.90 55.59 -10.43
N SER A 72 -31.65 56.06 -11.45
CA SER A 72 -31.18 56.65 -12.73
C SER A 72 -30.40 55.76 -13.72
N THR A 73 -30.63 55.68 -15.04
CA THR A 73 -31.49 56.38 -16.00
C THR A 73 -31.40 55.59 -17.32
N THR A 74 -32.56 55.26 -17.90
CA THR A 74 -32.91 55.23 -19.35
C THR A 74 -32.09 54.40 -20.39
N PRO A 75 -32.75 54.03 -21.53
CA PRO A 75 -32.72 52.66 -22.02
C PRO A 75 -32.27 52.54 -23.49
N SER A 76 -32.45 51.33 -24.05
CA SER A 76 -32.72 50.98 -25.47
C SER A 76 -31.73 49.91 -25.97
N VAL A 77 -32.06 48.91 -26.78
CA VAL A 77 -33.22 48.48 -27.57
C VAL A 77 -32.85 47.03 -28.00
N VAL A 78 -33.64 45.99 -27.69
CA VAL A 78 -34.74 45.41 -28.50
C VAL A 78 -34.23 44.50 -29.66
N LEU A 79 -34.64 43.21 -29.54
CA LEU A 79 -34.97 42.22 -30.59
C LEU A 79 -33.84 41.70 -31.51
N SER A 80 -33.87 40.53 -32.12
CA SER A 80 -34.56 39.23 -31.97
C SER A 80 -34.05 38.36 -33.13
N ALA A 81 -34.21 37.05 -32.96
CA ALA A 81 -34.42 36.04 -34.00
C ALA A 81 -33.22 35.49 -34.80
N ALA A 82 -33.13 34.16 -34.70
CA ALA A 82 -32.51 33.17 -35.57
C ALA A 82 -33.11 33.21 -37.03
N PRO A 83 -32.70 32.38 -38.02
CA PRO A 83 -31.92 31.13 -37.95
C PRO A 83 -30.84 30.88 -39.05
N THR A 84 -30.16 29.75 -38.89
CA THR A 84 -29.25 28.94 -39.76
C THR A 84 -29.67 28.75 -41.23
N PRO A 85 -28.93 28.07 -42.16
CA PRO A 85 -27.67 27.26 -42.04
C PRO A 85 -26.62 27.43 -43.20
N SER A 86 -25.51 26.67 -43.09
CA SER A 86 -24.85 25.90 -44.18
C SER A 86 -23.38 26.22 -44.57
N SER A 87 -22.51 25.24 -44.24
CA SER A 87 -21.57 24.52 -45.14
C SER A 87 -20.08 24.91 -45.29
N LEU A 88 -19.28 23.82 -45.40
CA LEU A 88 -17.89 23.64 -45.87
C LEU A 88 -16.78 24.15 -44.92
N GLY A 89 -15.78 23.40 -44.46
CA GLY A 89 -15.19 22.11 -44.83
C GLY A 89 -13.66 22.30 -44.88
N ASP A 90 -12.85 21.50 -44.16
CA ASP A 90 -11.52 21.02 -44.63
C ASP A 90 -10.84 20.03 -43.67
N GLU A 91 -9.97 19.20 -44.23
CA GLU A 91 -9.37 17.93 -43.78
C GLU A 91 -8.18 18.08 -42.78
N GLY A 92 -8.08 17.25 -41.71
CA GLY A 92 -7.17 16.08 -41.58
C GLY A 92 -6.09 16.30 -40.47
N PRO A 93 -5.32 15.30 -39.97
CA PRO A 93 -5.35 13.85 -40.16
C PRO A 93 -5.38 12.96 -38.87
N ALA A 94 -5.55 11.66 -39.14
CA ALA A 94 -5.76 10.45 -38.35
C ALA A 94 -4.94 10.16 -37.06
N THR A 95 -5.62 9.49 -36.12
CA THR A 95 -5.05 8.56 -35.11
C THR A 95 -5.74 7.19 -35.27
N PRO A 96 -5.04 6.05 -35.07
CA PRO A 96 -5.56 4.74 -35.44
C PRO A 96 -6.57 4.22 -34.42
N SER A 97 -7.74 3.81 -34.91
CA SER A 97 -8.77 3.09 -34.14
C SER A 97 -8.61 1.59 -34.38
N LEU A 98 -8.41 0.82 -33.31
CA LEU A 98 -8.44 -0.64 -33.33
C LEU A 98 -9.91 -1.09 -33.35
N ALA A 99 -10.33 -1.65 -34.48
CA ALA A 99 -11.61 -2.29 -34.67
C ALA A 99 -11.67 -3.61 -33.88
N PHE A 100 -12.68 -3.75 -33.02
CA PHE A 100 -13.10 -5.05 -32.50
C PHE A 100 -14.28 -5.58 -33.33
N LEU A 101 -14.13 -6.84 -33.71
CA LEU A 101 -15.10 -7.64 -34.46
C LEU A 101 -16.34 -7.96 -33.62
N ASP A 102 -17.46 -7.97 -34.32
CA ASP A 102 -18.82 -8.36 -33.95
C ASP A 102 -18.86 -9.74 -33.27
N GLU A 103 -19.49 -9.85 -32.10
CA GLU A 103 -20.04 -11.10 -31.57
C GLU A 103 -21.54 -10.93 -31.33
N ASP A 104 -22.33 -11.58 -32.18
CA ASP A 104 -23.76 -11.79 -32.05
C ASP A 104 -24.09 -12.45 -30.69
N GLN A 105 -24.75 -11.70 -29.80
CA GLN A 105 -25.52 -12.29 -28.69
C GLN A 105 -26.95 -11.72 -28.69
N PRO A 106 -27.98 -12.55 -28.46
CA PRO A 106 -29.37 -12.12 -28.50
C PRO A 106 -29.67 -11.21 -27.30
N HIS A 107 -30.02 -9.95 -27.58
CA HIS A 107 -30.51 -9.02 -26.58
C HIS A 107 -31.85 -9.52 -26.00
N LEU A 108 -31.80 -10.10 -24.80
CA LEU A 108 -32.99 -10.37 -23.99
C LEU A 108 -33.65 -9.05 -23.61
N SER A 109 -34.96 -8.96 -23.85
CA SER A 109 -35.76 -7.80 -23.50
C SER A 109 -35.88 -7.66 -21.98
N PRO A 110 -36.11 -6.44 -21.45
CA PRO A 110 -36.30 -6.19 -20.02
C PRO A 110 -37.43 -7.02 -19.38
N GLU A 111 -38.39 -7.49 -20.17
CA GLU A 111 -39.50 -8.34 -19.71
C GLU A 111 -39.07 -9.81 -19.54
N GLU A 112 -38.21 -10.32 -20.42
CA GLU A 112 -37.68 -11.69 -20.32
C GLU A 112 -36.70 -11.85 -19.13
N ALA A 113 -35.91 -10.81 -18.83
CA ALA A 113 -35.05 -10.78 -17.66
C ALA A 113 -35.83 -10.79 -16.33
N GLN A 114 -37.03 -10.19 -16.30
CA GLN A 114 -37.90 -10.18 -15.12
C GLN A 114 -38.56 -11.54 -14.86
N LEU A 115 -38.89 -12.30 -15.91
CA LEU A 115 -39.44 -13.65 -15.80
C LEU A 115 -38.41 -14.68 -15.29
N ILE A 116 -37.13 -14.52 -15.61
CA ILE A 116 -36.03 -15.37 -15.08
C ILE A 116 -35.76 -15.07 -13.60
N LEU A 117 -35.83 -13.80 -13.19
CA LEU A 117 -35.74 -13.37 -11.79
C LEU A 117 -36.94 -13.84 -10.94
N ALA A 118 -38.13 -13.94 -11.52
CA ALA A 118 -39.33 -14.40 -10.84
C ALA A 118 -39.37 -15.91 -10.58
N ASN A 119 -38.65 -16.71 -11.37
CA ASN A 119 -38.63 -18.18 -11.28
C ASN A 119 -37.36 -18.76 -10.60
N SER A 120 -36.46 -17.91 -10.09
CA SER A 120 -35.30 -18.34 -9.33
C SER A 120 -35.67 -18.54 -7.84
N PRO A 121 -35.28 -19.65 -7.19
CA PRO A 121 -35.65 -19.89 -5.79
C PRO A 121 -34.91 -18.91 -4.86
N SER A 122 -35.62 -17.85 -4.48
CA SER A 122 -35.31 -16.87 -3.42
C SER A 122 -34.02 -16.04 -3.54
N PRO A 123 -34.09 -14.71 -3.38
CA PRO A 123 -32.92 -13.92 -3.02
C PRO A 123 -32.45 -14.43 -1.65
N LEU A 124 -31.16 -14.77 -1.51
CA LEU A 124 -30.54 -15.08 -0.22
C LEU A 124 -30.50 -13.81 0.64
N PHE A 125 -31.64 -13.42 1.22
CA PHE A 125 -31.67 -12.52 2.34
C PHE A 125 -31.08 -13.25 3.54
N LEU A 126 -30.06 -12.67 4.17
CA LEU A 126 -29.61 -13.13 5.47
C LEU A 126 -30.78 -12.96 6.45
N THR A 127 -31.53 -14.04 6.72
CA THR A 127 -32.75 -14.03 7.53
C THR A 127 -32.48 -13.97 9.03
N LYS A 128 -31.21 -13.97 9.44
CA LYS A 128 -30.79 -13.91 10.86
C LYS A 128 -29.73 -12.82 11.05
N PRO A 129 -29.82 -11.98 12.09
CA PRO A 129 -28.70 -11.16 12.51
C PRO A 129 -27.54 -12.09 12.91
N LEU A 130 -26.32 -11.82 12.42
CA LEU A 130 -25.12 -12.45 12.94
C LEU A 130 -24.97 -12.01 14.41
N HIS A 131 -25.24 -12.91 15.36
CA HIS A 131 -25.01 -12.65 16.78
C HIS A 131 -23.52 -12.74 17.16
N GLU A 132 -22.65 -13.04 16.20
CA GLU A 132 -21.23 -13.22 16.41
C GLU A 132 -20.48 -11.88 16.25
N HIS A 133 -19.64 -11.55 17.23
CA HIS A 133 -18.81 -10.36 17.16
C HIS A 133 -17.77 -10.50 16.04
N TRP A 134 -17.49 -9.41 15.31
CA TRP A 134 -16.62 -9.44 14.12
C TRP A 134 -15.22 -10.02 14.38
N THR A 135 -14.74 -9.98 15.62
CA THR A 135 -13.47 -10.56 16.04
C THR A 135 -13.39 -12.07 15.77
N ALA A 136 -14.52 -12.78 15.75
CA ALA A 136 -14.56 -14.20 15.38
C ALA A 136 -14.11 -14.44 13.92
N GLN A 137 -14.29 -13.45 13.04
CA GLN A 137 -13.93 -13.51 11.63
C GLN A 137 -12.53 -12.97 11.34
N SER A 138 -11.85 -12.41 12.34
CA SER A 138 -10.54 -11.76 12.15
C SER A 138 -9.44 -12.72 11.69
N ILE A 139 -9.34 -13.91 12.30
CA ILE A 139 -8.34 -14.93 11.96
C ILE A 139 -8.65 -15.53 10.58
N PRO A 140 -9.89 -15.98 10.27
CA PRO A 140 -10.23 -16.43 8.91
C PRO A 140 -9.92 -15.41 7.82
N ILE A 141 -10.22 -14.13 8.05
CA ILE A 141 -9.90 -13.07 7.07
C ILE A 141 -8.38 -12.96 6.85
N LEU A 142 -7.59 -12.98 7.92
CA LEU A 142 -6.13 -12.92 7.82
C LEU A 142 -5.57 -14.14 7.08
N LEU A 143 -6.04 -15.34 7.42
CA LEU A 143 -5.61 -16.58 6.78
C LEU A 143 -5.99 -16.63 5.29
N ASN A 144 -7.15 -16.07 4.92
CA ASN A 144 -7.55 -15.93 3.51
C ASN A 144 -6.67 -14.92 2.74
N VAL A 145 -6.20 -13.85 3.40
CA VAL A 145 -5.24 -12.92 2.79
C VAL A 145 -3.92 -13.63 2.55
N TYR A 146 -3.44 -14.38 3.54
CA TYR A 146 -2.14 -15.06 3.51
C TYR A 146 -2.25 -16.55 3.15
N GLU A 147 -3.19 -16.92 2.28
CA GLU A 147 -3.50 -18.33 1.97
C GLU A 147 -2.29 -19.12 1.46
N SER A 148 -1.37 -18.45 0.74
CA SER A 148 -0.13 -19.05 0.23
C SER A 148 0.93 -19.33 1.31
N LEU A 149 0.71 -18.90 2.56
CA LEU A 149 1.63 -19.08 3.68
C LEU A 149 1.08 -20.14 4.63
N GLU A 150 1.13 -21.41 4.23
CA GLU A 150 0.57 -22.55 4.98
C GLU A 150 1.07 -22.63 6.43
N PHE A 151 2.29 -22.16 6.70
CA PHE A 151 2.85 -22.15 8.05
C PHE A 151 2.02 -21.31 9.03
N LEU A 152 1.36 -20.24 8.59
CA LEU A 152 0.51 -19.41 9.46
C LEU A 152 -0.68 -20.23 9.96
N ASN A 153 -1.31 -21.04 9.11
CA ASN A 153 -2.40 -21.92 9.54
C ASN A 153 -1.96 -22.85 10.68
N LYS A 154 -0.77 -23.44 10.55
CA LYS A 154 -0.18 -24.31 11.60
C LYS A 154 0.07 -23.54 12.90
N ILE A 155 0.58 -22.31 12.83
CA ILE A 155 0.81 -21.49 14.02
C ILE A 155 -0.53 -21.16 14.71
N TYR A 156 -1.57 -20.75 13.97
CA TYR A 156 -2.88 -20.46 14.59
C TYR A 156 -3.54 -21.70 15.21
N GLN A 157 -3.31 -22.90 14.66
CA GLN A 157 -3.75 -24.16 15.27
C GLN A 157 -3.02 -24.45 16.60
N ASN A 158 -1.73 -24.14 16.68
CA ASN A 158 -0.92 -24.37 17.87
C ASN A 158 -1.13 -23.31 18.97
N TYR A 159 -1.61 -22.11 18.61
CA TYR A 159 -1.85 -20.99 19.53
C TYR A 159 -3.30 -20.46 19.42
N PRO A 160 -4.33 -21.27 19.78
CA PRO A 160 -5.74 -20.92 19.54
C PRO A 160 -6.36 -19.96 20.57
N GLN A 161 -5.65 -19.62 21.66
CA GLN A 161 -6.17 -18.84 22.78
C GLN A 161 -5.65 -17.39 22.79
N ASP A 162 -6.25 -16.52 23.60
CA ASP A 162 -5.89 -15.11 23.79
C ASP A 162 -4.37 -14.88 23.89
N GLY A 163 -3.77 -14.47 22.77
CA GLY A 163 -2.32 -14.39 22.59
C GLY A 163 -1.92 -13.29 21.62
N PRO A 164 -0.61 -13.05 21.44
CA PRO A 164 -0.11 -11.93 20.66
C PRO A 164 -0.61 -12.01 19.20
N LEU A 165 -0.70 -13.23 18.67
CA LEU A 165 -1.12 -13.51 17.30
C LEU A 165 -2.59 -13.18 17.04
N VAL A 166 -3.48 -13.48 17.99
CA VAL A 166 -4.92 -13.17 17.91
C VAL A 166 -5.13 -11.66 17.88
N TRP A 167 -4.41 -10.90 18.72
CA TRP A 167 -4.51 -9.44 18.72
C TRP A 167 -4.01 -8.81 17.42
N ALA A 168 -2.95 -9.36 16.81
CA ALA A 168 -2.49 -8.93 15.50
C ALA A 168 -3.52 -9.25 14.40
N ALA A 169 -4.21 -10.39 14.46
CA ALA A 169 -5.31 -10.70 13.54
C ALA A 169 -6.46 -9.70 13.64
N HIS A 170 -6.89 -9.35 14.86
CA HIS A 170 -7.92 -8.34 15.08
C HIS A 170 -7.50 -6.98 14.48
N LEU A 171 -6.28 -6.55 14.77
CA LEU A 171 -5.74 -5.28 14.30
C LEU A 171 -5.68 -5.23 12.76
N PHE A 172 -5.10 -6.26 12.14
CA PHE A 172 -4.94 -6.35 10.69
C PHE A 172 -6.30 -6.39 10.00
N SER A 173 -7.18 -7.32 10.39
CA SER A 173 -8.46 -7.55 9.73
C SER A 173 -9.42 -6.37 9.90
N ARG A 174 -9.46 -5.73 11.08
CA ARG A 174 -10.26 -4.51 11.29
C ARG A 174 -9.81 -3.39 10.38
N THR A 175 -8.50 -3.20 10.25
CA THR A 175 -7.92 -2.14 9.42
C THR A 175 -8.19 -2.41 7.94
N TYR A 176 -8.03 -3.66 7.50
CA TYR A 176 -8.32 -4.05 6.14
C TYR A 176 -9.77 -3.78 5.75
N ILE A 177 -10.71 -4.28 6.56
CA ILE A 177 -12.15 -4.08 6.32
C ILE A 177 -12.50 -2.59 6.33
N THR A 178 -11.95 -1.82 7.28
CA THR A 178 -12.20 -0.38 7.37
C THR A 178 -11.70 0.35 6.11
N ASN A 179 -10.51 0.00 5.61
CA ASN A 179 -9.93 0.63 4.44
C ASN A 179 -10.71 0.32 3.16
N VAL A 180 -11.18 -0.92 3.01
CA VAL A 180 -11.99 -1.32 1.84
C VAL A 180 -13.42 -0.76 1.92
N ALA A 181 -14.04 -0.75 3.10
CA ALA A 181 -15.39 -0.22 3.28
C ALA A 181 -15.46 1.31 3.11
N HIS A 182 -14.37 2.01 3.45
CA HIS A 182 -14.32 3.47 3.40
C HIS A 182 -13.04 3.99 2.72
N PRO A 183 -12.93 3.89 1.38
CA PRO A 183 -11.74 4.33 0.64
C PRO A 183 -11.48 5.84 0.71
N THR A 184 -12.52 6.66 0.84
CA THR A 184 -12.42 8.14 0.68
C THR A 184 -13.26 8.98 1.65
N SER A 185 -14.03 8.40 2.57
CA SER A 185 -14.79 9.20 3.54
C SER A 185 -15.32 8.38 4.72
N VAL A 186 -14.95 8.75 5.94
CA VAL A 186 -15.63 8.36 7.18
C VAL A 186 -16.06 9.64 7.91
N HIS A 187 -17.24 9.64 8.54
CA HIS A 187 -17.60 10.70 9.49
C HIS A 187 -16.54 10.76 10.60
N LYS A 188 -16.10 11.97 10.97
CA LYS A 188 -14.98 12.18 11.90
C LYS A 188 -15.11 11.36 13.19
N ASP A 189 -16.31 11.26 13.75
CA ASP A 189 -16.59 10.53 14.99
C ASP A 189 -16.39 9.01 14.85
N ALA A 190 -16.83 8.41 13.73
CA ALA A 190 -16.65 6.99 13.46
C ALA A 190 -15.18 6.64 13.15
N GLN A 191 -14.44 7.59 12.58
CA GLN A 191 -12.99 7.46 12.41
C GLN A 191 -12.28 7.47 13.77
N GLU A 192 -12.62 8.40 14.67
CA GLU A 192 -12.04 8.48 16.01
C GLU A 192 -12.34 7.23 16.86
N GLU A 193 -13.54 6.68 16.74
CA GLU A 193 -13.91 5.41 17.40
C GLU A 193 -13.08 4.23 16.87
N THR A 194 -12.98 4.11 15.55
CA THR A 194 -12.17 3.06 14.92
C THR A 194 -10.70 3.18 15.30
N GLU A 195 -10.14 4.39 15.28
CA GLU A 195 -8.76 4.65 15.71
C GLU A 195 -8.53 4.30 17.19
N ARG A 196 -9.50 4.58 18.07
CA ARG A 196 -9.43 4.22 19.49
C ARG A 196 -9.46 2.70 19.68
N GLU A 197 -10.30 2.00 18.92
CA GLU A 197 -10.39 0.55 18.92
C GLU A 197 -9.06 -0.08 18.47
N LEU A 198 -8.53 0.36 17.32
CA LEU A 198 -7.24 -0.09 16.79
C LEU A 198 -6.09 0.17 17.77
N ARG A 199 -6.05 1.34 18.41
CA ARG A 199 -5.05 1.64 19.46
C ARG A 199 -5.14 0.68 20.64
N THR A 200 -6.35 0.25 20.99
CA THR A 200 -6.58 -0.73 22.07
C THR A 200 -6.02 -2.10 21.68
N TYR A 201 -6.29 -2.58 20.46
CA TYR A 201 -5.73 -3.85 19.98
C TYR A 201 -4.22 -3.81 19.84
N MET A 202 -3.65 -2.72 19.30
CA MET A 202 -2.20 -2.51 19.24
C MET A 202 -1.59 -2.58 20.65
N GLY A 203 -2.17 -1.87 21.62
CA GLY A 203 -1.70 -1.92 23.01
C GLY A 203 -1.75 -3.32 23.63
N LYS A 204 -2.78 -4.12 23.31
CA LYS A 204 -2.88 -5.51 23.76
C LYS A 204 -1.84 -6.41 23.08
N ALA A 205 -1.66 -6.29 21.76
CA ALA A 205 -0.65 -7.02 21.00
C ALA A 205 0.75 -6.74 21.55
N LEU A 206 1.12 -5.47 21.71
CA LEU A 206 2.44 -5.08 22.22
C LEU A 206 2.68 -5.55 23.67
N ARG A 207 1.68 -5.46 24.56
CA ARG A 207 1.79 -6.00 25.92
C ARG A 207 1.96 -7.52 25.93
N SER A 208 1.23 -8.22 25.07
CA SER A 208 1.32 -9.68 24.95
C SER A 208 2.67 -10.14 24.40
N ILE A 209 3.19 -9.47 23.35
CA ILE A 209 4.54 -9.69 22.82
C ILE A 209 5.58 -9.39 23.89
N HIS A 210 5.47 -8.25 24.58
CA HIS A 210 6.41 -7.88 25.64
C HIS A 210 6.43 -8.93 26.75
N GLY A 211 5.26 -9.37 27.22
CA GLY A 211 5.15 -10.43 28.22
C GLY A 211 5.76 -11.76 27.75
N ALA A 212 5.54 -12.13 26.49
CA ALA A 212 6.15 -13.33 25.91
C ALA A 212 7.68 -13.22 25.84
N LEU A 213 8.23 -12.06 25.44
CA LEU A 213 9.67 -11.82 25.34
C LEU A 213 10.40 -11.74 26.69
N GLN A 214 9.68 -11.55 27.81
CA GLN A 214 10.28 -11.65 29.15
C GLN A 214 10.61 -13.10 29.54
N ALA A 215 10.00 -14.10 28.89
CA ALA A 215 10.32 -15.50 29.13
C ALA A 215 11.66 -15.87 28.45
N PRO A 216 12.48 -16.75 29.04
CA PRO A 216 13.79 -17.13 28.49
C PRO A 216 13.73 -17.70 27.06
N ASP A 217 12.65 -18.39 26.72
CA ASP A 217 12.37 -19.01 25.42
C ASP A 217 11.41 -18.17 24.55
N GLY A 218 11.01 -16.99 25.01
CA GLY A 218 10.01 -16.13 24.37
C GLY A 218 10.31 -15.82 22.91
N ALA A 219 11.55 -15.44 22.61
CA ALA A 219 12.01 -15.13 21.25
C ALA A 219 12.05 -16.37 20.33
N LEU A 220 12.06 -17.57 20.90
CA LEU A 220 12.06 -18.83 20.14
C LEU A 220 10.65 -19.24 19.68
N ARG A 221 9.60 -18.62 20.24
CA ARG A 221 8.21 -18.96 19.90
C ARG A 221 7.78 -18.41 18.55
N ASP A 222 7.20 -19.25 17.71
CA ASP A 222 6.77 -18.91 16.34
C ASP A 222 5.58 -17.94 16.29
N ASP A 223 4.70 -17.98 17.29
CA ASP A 223 3.61 -17.00 17.40
C ASP A 223 4.15 -15.57 17.60
N VAL A 224 5.23 -15.41 18.36
CA VAL A 224 5.87 -14.10 18.58
C VAL A 224 6.46 -13.55 17.27
N LEU A 225 7.24 -14.36 16.54
CA LEU A 225 7.82 -13.94 15.26
C LEU A 225 6.72 -13.61 14.23
N ALA A 226 5.72 -14.48 14.09
CA ALA A 226 4.60 -14.27 13.19
C ALA A 226 3.78 -13.02 13.57
N THR A 227 3.59 -12.75 14.85
CA THR A 227 2.90 -11.54 15.32
C THR A 227 3.65 -10.29 14.88
N VAL A 228 4.97 -10.20 15.14
CA VAL A 228 5.76 -9.02 14.76
C VAL A 228 5.76 -8.83 13.23
N TRP A 229 5.79 -9.92 12.47
CA TRP A 229 5.69 -9.88 11.01
C TRP A 229 4.32 -9.38 10.52
N ILE A 230 3.21 -9.83 11.13
CA ILE A 230 1.87 -9.31 10.83
C ILE A 230 1.78 -7.82 11.17
N LEU A 231 2.36 -7.39 12.30
CA LEU A 231 2.40 -5.97 12.68
C LEU A 231 3.19 -5.14 11.66
N ALA A 232 4.32 -5.62 11.14
CA ALA A 232 5.04 -4.95 10.05
C ALA A 232 4.14 -4.79 8.80
N ASN A 233 3.43 -5.84 8.38
CA ASN A 233 2.50 -5.74 7.25
C ASN A 233 1.30 -4.81 7.55
N TYR A 234 0.81 -4.79 8.79
CA TYR A 234 -0.22 -3.87 9.24
C TYR A 234 0.21 -2.40 9.06
N GLU A 235 1.48 -2.07 9.32
CA GLU A 235 1.95 -0.68 9.14
C GLU A 235 1.93 -0.23 7.68
N LEU A 236 2.13 -1.14 6.72
CA LEU A 236 1.92 -0.87 5.28
C LEU A 236 0.43 -0.65 4.98
N LEU A 237 -0.43 -1.48 5.57
CA LEU A 237 -1.89 -1.36 5.40
C LEU A 237 -2.43 -0.04 5.97
N ALA A 238 -1.95 0.35 7.16
CA ALA A 238 -2.31 1.59 7.84
C ALA A 238 -1.68 2.85 7.18
N GLY A 239 -0.62 2.66 6.40
CA GLY A 239 0.14 3.74 5.77
C GLY A 239 0.95 4.53 6.78
N SER A 240 1.66 3.84 7.67
CA SER A 240 2.43 4.46 8.76
C SER A 240 3.88 4.76 8.40
N LEU A 241 4.35 4.43 7.19
CA LEU A 241 5.68 4.81 6.75
C LEU A 241 5.65 6.30 6.38
N ASN A 242 5.97 7.14 7.37
CA ASN A 242 6.11 8.57 7.22
C ASN A 242 7.60 8.94 7.24
N ASN A 243 8.03 9.74 6.27
CA ASN A 243 9.41 10.24 6.17
C ASN A 243 9.75 11.38 7.16
N SER A 244 8.80 11.81 7.99
CA SER A 244 9.00 12.91 8.96
C SER A 244 9.69 12.48 10.25
N LYS A 245 9.73 11.18 10.56
CA LYS A 245 10.41 10.63 11.75
C LYS A 245 11.65 9.84 11.31
N VAL A 246 12.70 9.89 12.13
CA VAL A 246 13.96 9.16 11.89
C VAL A 246 13.72 7.64 11.73
N LEU A 247 12.75 7.09 12.48
CA LEU A 247 12.29 5.71 12.34
C LEU A 247 10.76 5.68 12.37
N SER A 248 10.15 5.04 11.37
CA SER A 248 8.70 4.77 11.36
C SER A 248 8.38 3.50 12.16
N PRO A 249 7.11 3.28 12.58
CA PRO A 249 6.71 2.04 13.25
C PRO A 249 7.10 0.77 12.48
N TRP A 250 7.03 0.82 11.15
CA TRP A 250 7.45 -0.29 10.29
C TRP A 250 8.93 -0.65 10.46
N HIS A 251 9.82 0.36 10.50
CA HIS A 251 11.26 0.15 10.74
C HIS A 251 11.48 -0.49 12.13
N LEU A 252 10.74 -0.05 13.16
CA LEU A 252 10.83 -0.64 14.49
C LEU A 252 10.43 -2.13 14.50
N HIS A 253 9.39 -2.50 13.76
CA HIS A 253 9.00 -3.92 13.63
C HIS A 253 10.05 -4.73 12.85
N SER A 254 10.60 -4.19 11.76
CA SER A 254 11.67 -4.85 11.00
C SER A 254 12.95 -5.04 11.82
N HIS A 255 13.37 -4.04 12.60
CA HIS A 255 14.45 -4.18 13.59
C HIS A 255 14.13 -5.25 14.65
N GLY A 256 12.87 -5.30 15.11
CA GLY A 256 12.39 -6.34 16.02
C GLY A 256 12.50 -7.75 15.41
N LEU A 257 12.10 -7.92 14.15
CA LEU A 257 12.27 -9.17 13.40
C LEU A 257 13.73 -9.57 13.33
N CYS A 258 14.62 -8.67 12.93
CA CYS A 258 16.07 -8.94 12.87
C CYS A 258 16.62 -9.39 14.23
N SER A 259 16.21 -8.74 15.33
CA SER A 259 16.63 -9.09 16.69
C SER A 259 16.13 -10.47 17.13
N ILE A 260 14.89 -10.83 16.76
CA ILE A 260 14.35 -12.17 17.02
C ILE A 260 15.09 -13.23 16.20
N LEU A 261 15.37 -12.98 14.92
CA LEU A 261 16.15 -13.89 14.06
C LEU A 261 17.54 -14.17 14.65
N ARG A 262 18.24 -13.13 15.11
CA ARG A 262 19.53 -13.27 15.81
C ARG A 262 19.41 -14.15 17.06
N THR A 263 18.38 -13.92 17.86
CA THR A 263 18.17 -14.66 19.12
C THR A 263 17.83 -16.13 18.89
N ARG A 264 17.07 -16.44 17.83
CA ARG A 264 16.76 -17.82 17.42
C ARG A 264 18.00 -18.60 16.97
N GLY A 265 18.98 -17.89 16.44
CA GLY A 265 20.25 -18.45 16.01
C GLY A 265 20.11 -19.47 14.88
N LEU A 266 21.16 -20.25 14.68
CA LEU A 266 21.31 -21.08 13.48
C LEU A 266 20.40 -22.31 13.45
N LYS A 267 19.86 -22.74 14.60
CA LYS A 267 19.04 -23.95 14.73
C LYS A 267 17.79 -23.91 13.84
N MET A 268 17.27 -22.71 13.56
CA MET A 268 16.06 -22.56 12.74
C MET A 268 16.27 -22.96 11.28
N PHE A 269 17.50 -22.95 10.77
CA PHE A 269 17.77 -23.27 9.36
C PHE A 269 17.71 -24.78 9.06
N PHE A 270 17.79 -25.62 10.09
CA PHE A 270 17.76 -27.07 9.95
C PHE A 270 16.34 -27.65 9.83
N SER A 271 15.30 -26.82 9.98
CA SER A 271 13.92 -27.23 9.75
C SER A 271 13.29 -26.40 8.65
N GLU A 272 12.47 -27.04 7.80
CA GLU A 272 11.72 -26.36 6.74
C GLU A 272 10.84 -25.24 7.31
N ALA A 273 10.10 -25.52 8.39
CA ALA A 273 9.26 -24.53 9.06
C ALA A 273 10.07 -23.31 9.56
N GLY A 274 11.26 -23.53 10.09
CA GLY A 274 12.15 -22.45 10.52
C GLY A 274 12.65 -21.61 9.35
N ARG A 275 13.01 -22.23 8.22
CA ARG A 275 13.41 -21.51 6.99
C ARG A 275 12.27 -20.71 6.38
N VAL A 276 11.05 -21.25 6.32
CA VAL A 276 9.86 -20.51 5.83
C VAL A 276 9.59 -19.26 6.68
N ALA A 277 9.70 -19.39 8.00
CA ALA A 277 9.56 -18.26 8.91
C ALA A 277 10.71 -17.25 8.74
N PHE A 278 11.94 -17.72 8.52
CA PHE A 278 13.09 -16.87 8.19
C PHE A 278 12.85 -16.06 6.92
N TRP A 279 12.46 -16.70 5.81
CA TRP A 279 12.22 -16.01 4.54
C TRP A 279 11.18 -14.90 4.67
N SER A 280 10.09 -15.17 5.41
CA SER A 280 9.03 -14.19 5.64
C SER A 280 9.53 -12.97 6.42
N ALA A 281 10.32 -13.18 7.48
CA ALA A 281 10.83 -12.12 8.34
C ALA A 281 12.03 -11.38 7.73
N TYR A 282 13.00 -12.12 7.19
CA TYR A 282 14.24 -11.58 6.65
C TYR A 282 14.00 -10.76 5.38
N ASN A 283 13.00 -11.13 4.57
CA ASN A 283 12.58 -10.32 3.43
C ASN A 283 12.22 -8.87 3.81
N MET A 284 11.52 -8.66 4.94
CA MET A 284 11.19 -7.31 5.43
C MET A 284 12.45 -6.52 5.80
N VAL A 285 13.42 -7.19 6.43
CA VAL A 285 14.72 -6.61 6.78
C VAL A 285 15.51 -6.22 5.53
N GLN A 286 15.45 -7.04 4.48
CA GLN A 286 16.10 -6.75 3.20
C GLN A 286 15.42 -5.59 2.45
N ILE A 287 14.09 -5.52 2.46
CA ILE A 287 13.36 -4.37 1.91
C ILE A 287 13.74 -3.10 2.68
N GLU A 288 13.86 -3.16 4.01
CA GLU A 288 14.30 -2.00 4.80
C GLU A 288 15.71 -1.55 4.42
N ALA A 289 16.66 -2.48 4.29
CA ALA A 289 18.02 -2.19 3.85
C ALA A 289 18.02 -1.50 2.47
N LEU A 290 17.23 -2.02 1.53
CA LEU A 290 17.07 -1.43 0.20
C LEU A 290 16.45 -0.03 0.28
N VAL A 291 15.35 0.16 1.02
CA VAL A 291 14.60 1.42 1.15
C VAL A 291 15.46 2.51 1.80
N THR A 292 16.10 2.18 2.92
CA THR A 292 16.93 3.11 3.71
C THR A 292 18.35 3.27 3.17
N SER A 293 18.73 2.46 2.19
CA SER A 293 20.09 2.41 1.65
C SER A 293 21.15 2.12 2.71
N SER A 294 20.84 1.16 3.59
CA SER A 294 21.74 0.61 4.59
C SER A 294 22.18 -0.80 4.20
N GLU A 295 23.25 -1.30 4.84
CA GLU A 295 23.67 -2.68 4.66
C GLU A 295 22.69 -3.66 5.33
N CYS A 296 22.55 -4.85 4.75
CA CYS A 296 21.89 -5.95 5.43
C CYS A 296 22.67 -6.37 6.70
N PRO A 297 22.04 -7.09 7.65
CA PRO A 297 22.72 -7.62 8.82
C PRO A 297 24.05 -8.33 8.48
N ALA A 298 25.08 -8.16 9.30
CA ALA A 298 26.39 -8.77 9.06
C ALA A 298 26.31 -10.31 9.00
N GLU A 299 25.36 -10.89 9.74
CA GLU A 299 25.09 -12.33 9.80
C GLU A 299 24.42 -12.87 8.53
N SER A 300 23.91 -12.01 7.64
CA SER A 300 23.18 -12.40 6.44
C SER A 300 23.94 -13.40 5.56
N ARG A 301 25.26 -13.23 5.39
CA ARG A 301 26.09 -14.14 4.59
C ARG A 301 26.17 -15.54 5.22
N GLU A 302 26.28 -15.60 6.55
CA GLU A 302 26.31 -16.84 7.30
C GLU A 302 24.96 -17.56 7.21
N TRP A 303 23.86 -16.84 7.43
CA TRP A 303 22.50 -17.38 7.34
C TRP A 303 22.21 -17.99 5.97
N LEU A 304 22.47 -17.23 4.90
CA LEU A 304 22.25 -17.70 3.52
C LEU A 304 23.20 -18.84 3.15
N GLY A 305 24.45 -18.81 3.65
CA GLY A 305 25.41 -19.90 3.45
C GLY A 305 24.95 -21.23 4.04
N ILE A 306 24.37 -21.22 5.24
CA ILE A 306 23.81 -22.43 5.86
C ILE A 306 22.58 -22.92 5.08
N ILE A 307 21.66 -22.00 4.72
CA ILE A 307 20.47 -22.37 3.96
C ILE A 307 20.86 -23.02 2.62
N LYS A 308 21.86 -22.49 1.91
CA LYS A 308 22.38 -23.08 0.66
C LYS A 308 22.73 -24.57 0.77
N THR A 309 23.14 -25.04 1.95
CA THR A 309 23.50 -26.45 2.18
C THR A 309 22.31 -27.35 2.53
N MET A 310 21.18 -26.77 2.95
CA MET A 310 20.03 -27.50 3.51
C MET A 310 18.72 -27.25 2.75
N MET A 311 18.74 -26.35 1.76
CA MET A 311 17.55 -25.88 1.07
C MET A 311 16.93 -26.94 0.14
N ASP A 312 15.63 -26.82 -0.08
CA ASP A 312 14.95 -27.51 -1.18
C ASP A 312 14.97 -26.70 -2.49
N GLN A 313 14.38 -27.25 -3.57
CA GLN A 313 14.34 -26.59 -4.88
C GLN A 313 13.47 -25.32 -4.88
N SER A 314 12.42 -25.26 -4.07
CA SER A 314 11.53 -24.09 -3.97
C SER A 314 12.23 -22.89 -3.33
N GLU A 315 13.28 -23.15 -2.56
CA GLU A 315 14.10 -22.15 -1.89
C GLU A 315 15.25 -21.60 -2.75
N HIS A 316 15.42 -22.09 -3.98
CA HIS A 316 16.49 -21.64 -4.87
C HIS A 316 16.35 -20.17 -5.27
N ALA A 317 15.16 -19.77 -5.72
CA ALA A 317 14.87 -18.38 -6.07
C ALA A 317 15.03 -17.39 -4.89
N PRO A 318 14.44 -17.63 -3.70
CA PRO A 318 14.65 -16.75 -2.56
C PRO A 318 16.11 -16.66 -2.15
N LEU A 319 16.88 -17.76 -2.19
CA LEU A 319 18.30 -17.74 -1.84
C LEU A 319 19.12 -16.87 -2.81
N LEU A 320 18.93 -17.05 -4.12
CA LEU A 320 19.64 -16.27 -5.14
C LEU A 320 19.34 -14.78 -5.01
N VAL A 321 18.05 -14.43 -4.96
CA VAL A 321 17.61 -13.04 -4.85
C VAL A 321 18.06 -12.42 -3.53
N SER A 322 17.97 -13.15 -2.41
CA SER A 322 18.42 -12.64 -1.12
C SER A 322 19.93 -12.42 -1.09
N SER A 323 20.71 -13.30 -1.71
CA SER A 323 22.17 -13.15 -1.81
C SER A 323 22.54 -11.93 -2.66
N TYR A 324 21.85 -11.73 -3.77
CA TYR A 324 21.96 -10.53 -4.59
C TYR A 324 21.66 -9.26 -3.79
N ILE A 325 20.56 -9.25 -3.02
CA ILE A 325 20.17 -8.10 -2.19
C ILE A 325 21.22 -7.75 -1.14
N VAL A 326 21.87 -8.74 -0.53
CA VAL A 326 22.97 -8.49 0.41
C VAL A 326 24.12 -7.74 -0.28
N GLU A 327 24.50 -8.13 -1.50
CA GLU A 327 25.59 -7.46 -2.22
C GLU A 327 25.22 -6.05 -2.67
N ILE A 328 24.07 -5.88 -3.32
CA ILE A 328 23.68 -4.58 -3.85
C ILE A 328 23.31 -3.58 -2.75
N ALA A 329 22.78 -4.03 -1.60
CA ALA A 329 22.54 -3.14 -0.47
C ALA A 329 23.87 -2.51 0.00
N ARG A 330 24.94 -3.33 0.08
CA ARG A 330 26.30 -2.87 0.38
C ARG A 330 26.86 -1.93 -0.68
N VAL A 331 26.79 -2.31 -1.96
CA VAL A 331 27.30 -1.48 -3.08
C VAL A 331 26.55 -0.14 -3.14
N GLN A 332 25.22 -0.17 -3.09
CA GLN A 332 24.36 1.01 -3.07
C GLN A 332 24.66 1.92 -1.87
N CYS A 333 24.82 1.35 -0.68
CA CYS A 333 25.16 2.11 0.53
C CYS A 333 26.50 2.84 0.34
N ARG A 334 27.53 2.15 -0.17
CA ARG A 334 28.84 2.76 -0.44
C ARG A 334 28.75 3.90 -1.46
N MET A 335 28.06 3.69 -2.58
CA MET A 335 27.87 4.73 -3.60
C MET A 335 27.18 5.98 -3.03
N LEU A 336 26.16 5.81 -2.19
CA LEU A 336 25.45 6.93 -1.58
C LEU A 336 26.27 7.66 -0.52
N ILE A 337 27.12 6.96 0.24
CA ILE A 337 28.07 7.59 1.18
C ILE A 337 29.02 8.49 0.40
N ILE A 338 29.64 7.97 -0.67
CA ILE A 338 30.53 8.74 -1.55
C ILE A 338 29.84 10.00 -2.09
N LEU A 339 28.62 9.85 -2.61
CA LEU A 339 27.84 10.97 -3.14
C LEU A 339 27.52 12.02 -2.07
N ARG A 340 27.07 11.59 -0.89
CA ARG A 340 26.69 12.48 0.22
C ARG A 340 27.89 13.23 0.79
N ASP A 341 29.05 12.59 0.84
CA ASP A 341 30.28 13.18 1.36
C ASP A 341 30.99 14.04 0.28
N HIS A 342 30.47 14.06 -0.95
CA HIS A 342 31.05 14.74 -2.11
C HIS A 342 32.51 14.29 -2.37
N ASP A 343 32.80 13.01 -2.11
CA ASP A 343 34.15 12.46 -2.18
C ASP A 343 34.48 11.98 -3.61
N SER A 344 34.92 12.92 -4.45
CA SER A 344 35.31 12.62 -5.84
C SER A 344 36.52 11.69 -5.94
N GLN A 345 37.41 11.68 -4.94
CA GLN A 345 38.56 10.80 -4.92
C GLN A 345 38.14 9.35 -4.68
N ALA A 346 37.30 9.09 -3.68
CA ALA A 346 36.74 7.76 -3.44
C ALA A 346 35.83 7.31 -4.58
N ALA A 347 35.01 8.22 -5.12
CA ALA A 347 34.17 7.96 -6.29
C ALA A 347 35.02 7.39 -7.43
N SER A 348 36.11 8.08 -7.78
CA SER A 348 36.93 7.72 -8.92
C SER A 348 37.78 6.46 -8.66
N ALA A 349 38.30 6.29 -7.44
CA ALA A 349 39.10 5.13 -7.06
C ALA A 349 38.28 3.83 -6.96
N GLU A 350 37.04 3.90 -6.48
CA GLU A 350 36.21 2.72 -6.23
C GLU A 350 35.23 2.40 -7.36
N TYR A 351 35.02 3.32 -8.32
CA TYR A 351 34.01 3.21 -9.37
C TYR A 351 34.02 1.85 -10.07
N SER A 352 35.16 1.46 -10.66
CA SER A 352 35.26 0.20 -11.40
C SER A 352 34.96 -1.02 -10.53
N THR A 353 35.46 -1.05 -9.30
CA THR A 353 35.21 -2.16 -8.36
C THR A 353 33.74 -2.25 -7.96
N LEU A 354 33.08 -1.11 -7.74
CA LEU A 354 31.64 -1.06 -7.41
C LEU A 354 30.79 -1.53 -8.59
N MET A 355 31.10 -1.10 -9.82
CA MET A 355 30.39 -1.54 -11.02
C MET A 355 30.62 -3.03 -11.32
N ASP A 356 31.84 -3.54 -11.12
CA ASP A 356 32.14 -4.97 -11.26
C ASP A 356 31.38 -5.82 -10.25
N CYS A 357 31.28 -5.36 -8.99
CA CYS A 357 30.47 -6.03 -7.97
C CYS A 357 28.99 -6.09 -8.40
N LEU A 358 28.44 -4.97 -8.90
CA LEU A 358 27.06 -4.88 -9.36
C LEU A 358 26.78 -5.83 -10.51
N ARG A 359 27.60 -5.77 -11.58
CA ARG A 359 27.45 -6.61 -12.78
C ARG A 359 27.63 -8.09 -12.46
N LYS A 360 28.61 -8.44 -11.59
CA LYS A 360 28.83 -9.82 -11.16
C LYS A 360 27.63 -10.38 -10.40
N ALA A 361 27.10 -9.63 -9.45
CA ALA A 361 25.94 -10.05 -8.66
C ALA A 361 24.71 -10.24 -9.56
N GLU A 362 24.50 -9.36 -10.55
CA GLU A 362 23.41 -9.50 -11.51
C GLU A 362 23.59 -10.72 -12.43
N ALA A 363 24.80 -10.94 -12.95
CA ALA A 363 25.11 -12.09 -13.80
C ALA A 363 24.88 -13.42 -13.09
N GLU A 364 25.18 -13.49 -11.78
CA GLU A 364 24.91 -14.68 -10.96
C GLU A 364 23.42 -14.99 -10.87
N VAL A 365 22.56 -13.98 -10.67
CA VAL A 365 21.10 -14.19 -10.67
C VAL A 365 20.62 -14.56 -12.07
N ALA A 366 21.03 -13.82 -13.10
CA ALA A 366 20.56 -14.05 -14.48
C ALA A 366 20.94 -15.45 -15.01
N ALA A 367 22.11 -15.97 -14.63
CA ALA A 367 22.56 -17.29 -15.07
C ALA A 367 21.85 -18.46 -14.35
N ASN A 368 21.33 -18.23 -13.14
CA ASN A 368 20.83 -19.31 -12.28
C ASN A 368 19.33 -19.22 -11.98
N LEU A 369 18.71 -18.05 -12.16
CA LEU A 369 17.28 -17.87 -11.91
C LEU A 369 16.48 -18.32 -13.15
N ASN A 370 15.94 -19.52 -13.10
CA ASN A 370 15.07 -20.05 -14.14
C ASN A 370 13.60 -19.78 -13.80
N ILE A 371 12.95 -18.92 -14.58
CA ILE A 371 11.52 -18.64 -14.42
C ILE A 371 10.77 -19.58 -15.37
N GLY A 372 10.06 -20.56 -14.83
CA GLY A 372 9.21 -21.44 -15.65
C GLY A 372 8.09 -20.66 -16.37
N ASP A 373 7.43 -21.28 -17.35
CA ASP A 373 6.40 -20.62 -18.18
C ASP A 373 5.19 -20.10 -17.37
N ALA A 374 4.91 -20.72 -16.21
CA ALA A 374 3.86 -20.32 -15.27
C ALA A 374 4.38 -20.34 -13.82
N PRO A 375 5.17 -19.34 -13.41
CA PRO A 375 5.83 -19.34 -12.11
C PRO A 375 4.81 -19.24 -10.99
N HIS A 376 5.08 -19.89 -9.86
CA HIS A 376 4.26 -19.74 -8.67
C HIS A 376 4.29 -18.28 -8.17
N SER A 377 3.19 -17.79 -7.57
CA SER A 377 3.08 -16.39 -7.11
C SER A 377 4.20 -15.96 -6.14
N LEU A 378 4.75 -16.88 -5.35
CA LEU A 378 5.88 -16.62 -4.46
C LEU A 378 7.22 -16.50 -5.22
N GLU A 379 7.43 -17.30 -6.25
CA GLU A 379 8.62 -17.22 -7.10
C GLU A 379 8.63 -15.91 -7.90
N LEU A 380 7.49 -15.57 -8.52
CA LEU A 380 7.32 -14.30 -9.21
C LEU A 380 7.57 -13.11 -8.26
N TYR A 381 7.17 -13.21 -6.99
CA TYR A 381 7.45 -12.17 -6.02
C TYR A 381 8.95 -11.91 -5.82
N TRP A 382 9.77 -12.95 -5.72
CA TRP A 382 11.23 -12.80 -5.62
C TRP A 382 11.82 -12.17 -6.87
N VAL A 383 11.32 -12.51 -8.05
CA VAL A 383 11.69 -11.85 -9.31
C VAL A 383 11.38 -10.35 -9.27
N GLN A 384 10.19 -9.96 -8.78
CA GLN A 384 9.84 -8.54 -8.66
C GLN A 384 10.72 -7.80 -7.64
N LEU A 385 11.12 -8.46 -6.55
CA LEU A 385 12.02 -7.87 -5.57
C LEU A 385 13.43 -7.69 -6.13
N TRP A 386 13.93 -8.67 -6.89
CA TRP A 386 15.18 -8.58 -7.64
C TRP A 386 15.17 -7.37 -8.58
N ARG A 387 14.13 -7.25 -9.41
CA ARG A 387 13.95 -6.11 -10.32
C ARG A 387 13.86 -4.79 -9.58
N ALA A 388 13.08 -4.70 -8.51
CA ALA A 388 12.98 -3.46 -7.73
C ALA A 388 14.34 -3.01 -7.16
N ALA A 389 15.16 -3.96 -6.73
CA ALA A 389 16.52 -3.69 -6.28
C ALA A 389 17.44 -3.24 -7.44
N GLN A 390 17.30 -3.83 -8.64
CA GLN A 390 18.00 -3.36 -9.86
C GLN A 390 17.63 -1.90 -10.16
N VAL A 391 16.33 -1.57 -10.20
CA VAL A 391 15.87 -0.20 -10.52
C VAL A 391 16.52 0.82 -9.56
N LYS A 392 16.55 0.53 -8.25
CA LYS A 392 17.19 1.45 -7.28
C LYS A 392 18.71 1.50 -7.43
N CYS A 393 19.38 0.36 -7.51
CA CYS A 393 20.84 0.31 -7.50
C CYS A 393 21.44 0.92 -8.78
N TYR A 394 20.84 0.67 -9.94
CA TYR A 394 21.27 1.26 -11.20
C TYR A 394 20.97 2.76 -11.29
N HIS A 395 19.90 3.25 -10.66
CA HIS A 395 19.71 4.68 -10.48
C HIS A 395 20.85 5.31 -9.68
N VAL A 396 21.26 4.71 -8.56
CA VAL A 396 22.39 5.21 -7.75
C VAL A 396 23.72 5.12 -8.51
N ALA A 397 23.95 4.05 -9.28
CA ALA A 397 25.12 3.94 -10.14
C ALA A 397 25.15 5.04 -11.22
N HIS A 398 23.99 5.34 -11.82
CA HIS A 398 23.83 6.46 -12.74
C HIS A 398 24.17 7.81 -12.08
N LEU A 399 23.72 8.05 -10.83
CA LEU A 399 24.08 9.26 -10.08
C LEU A 399 25.60 9.35 -9.84
N LEU A 400 26.26 8.25 -9.46
CA LEU A 400 27.70 8.22 -9.25
C LEU A 400 28.49 8.47 -10.55
N ALA A 401 28.07 7.86 -11.65
CA ALA A 401 28.68 8.11 -12.96
C ALA A 401 28.47 9.55 -13.42
N THR A 402 27.30 10.13 -13.13
CA THR A 402 26.99 11.54 -13.40
C THR A 402 27.88 12.47 -12.59
N PHE A 403 28.01 12.21 -11.30
CA PHE A 403 28.87 12.96 -10.38
C PHE A 403 30.31 13.03 -10.89
N LEU A 404 30.87 11.91 -11.36
CA LEU A 404 32.24 11.85 -11.87
C LEU A 404 32.48 12.68 -13.14
N THR A 405 31.44 13.05 -13.89
CA THR A 405 31.62 13.91 -15.09
C THR A 405 32.11 15.32 -14.74
N HIS A 406 31.92 15.78 -13.51
CA HIS A 406 32.31 17.13 -13.05
C HIS A 406 33.73 17.21 -12.47
N PHE A 407 34.42 16.07 -12.33
CA PHE A 407 35.74 16.01 -11.71
C PHE A 407 36.78 15.42 -12.67
N PRO A 408 38.08 15.70 -12.48
CA PRO A 408 39.13 15.18 -13.35
C PRO A 408 39.06 13.65 -13.49
N PRO A 409 39.14 13.09 -14.72
CA PRO A 409 39.04 11.66 -14.95
C PRO A 409 40.28 10.95 -14.39
N TYR A 410 40.13 10.13 -13.34
CA TYR A 410 41.23 9.28 -12.88
C TYR A 410 40.74 8.03 -12.14
N PRO A 411 40.56 6.84 -12.75
CA PRO A 411 41.04 6.34 -14.05
C PRO A 411 39.96 6.17 -15.13
N VAL A 412 38.76 6.71 -14.95
CA VAL A 412 37.60 6.47 -15.83
C VAL A 412 37.46 7.61 -16.85
N SER A 413 37.37 7.30 -18.14
CA SER A 413 37.18 8.32 -19.19
C SER A 413 35.74 8.82 -19.27
N LEU A 414 35.52 10.05 -19.76
CA LEU A 414 34.18 10.60 -20.00
C LEU A 414 33.38 9.71 -20.96
N ASP A 415 34.00 9.19 -22.03
CA ASP A 415 33.34 8.25 -22.95
C ASP A 415 32.87 6.97 -22.24
N GLN A 416 33.62 6.49 -21.25
CA GLN A 416 33.23 5.32 -20.47
C GLN A 416 32.06 5.65 -19.55
N LEU A 417 32.10 6.80 -18.88
CA LEU A 417 30.99 7.27 -18.03
C LEU A 417 29.71 7.48 -18.84
N GLU A 418 29.80 8.01 -20.06
CA GLU A 418 28.65 8.17 -20.96
C GLU A 418 28.05 6.80 -21.33
N ARG A 419 28.88 5.84 -21.75
CA ARG A 419 28.43 4.47 -22.05
C ARG A 419 27.77 3.80 -20.84
N ASP A 420 28.41 3.88 -19.68
CA ASP A 420 27.90 3.30 -18.43
C ASP A 420 26.55 3.93 -18.05
N ARG A 421 26.40 5.25 -18.17
CA ARG A 421 25.13 5.93 -17.87
C ARG A 421 24.00 5.47 -18.79
N CYS A 422 24.26 5.32 -20.09
CA CYS A 422 23.28 4.76 -21.01
C CYS A 422 22.89 3.34 -20.60
N GLU A 423 23.86 2.46 -20.32
CA GLU A 423 23.63 1.09 -19.83
C GLU A 423 22.76 1.09 -18.56
N PHE A 424 23.07 1.94 -17.59
CA PHE A 424 22.34 1.99 -16.32
C PHE A 424 20.90 2.47 -16.49
N LEU A 425 20.65 3.45 -17.37
CA LEU A 425 19.29 3.89 -17.68
C LEU A 425 18.49 2.78 -18.37
N GLU A 426 19.08 2.07 -19.34
CA GLU A 426 18.45 0.92 -20.00
C GLU A 426 18.06 -0.17 -18.99
N LYS A 427 18.93 -0.45 -18.01
CA LYS A 427 18.65 -1.40 -16.91
C LYS A 427 17.48 -0.94 -16.04
N VAL A 428 17.45 0.33 -15.65
CA VAL A 428 16.34 0.93 -14.89
C VAL A 428 15.03 0.79 -15.67
N TRP A 429 15.04 1.11 -16.96
CA TRP A 429 13.85 1.09 -17.80
C TRP A 429 13.35 -0.33 -18.06
N SER A 430 14.24 -1.26 -18.41
CA SER A 430 13.89 -2.66 -18.63
C SER A 430 13.26 -3.28 -17.38
N ALA A 431 13.89 -3.11 -16.21
CA ALA A 431 13.35 -3.63 -14.96
C ALA A 431 12.02 -2.95 -14.56
N SER A 432 11.88 -1.64 -14.79
CA SER A 432 10.62 -0.92 -14.55
C SER A 432 9.48 -1.45 -15.44
N GLY A 433 9.75 -1.63 -16.74
CA GLY A 433 8.80 -2.17 -17.70
C GLY A 433 8.30 -3.56 -17.30
N SER A 434 9.23 -4.48 -17.00
CA SER A 434 8.85 -5.84 -16.57
C SER A 434 8.09 -5.86 -15.24
N ILE A 435 8.40 -4.96 -14.30
CA ILE A 435 7.63 -4.85 -13.05
C ILE A 435 6.17 -4.48 -13.36
N LEU A 436 5.96 -3.49 -14.22
CA LEU A 436 4.63 -3.01 -14.60
C LEU A 436 3.84 -4.07 -15.39
N GLU A 437 4.51 -4.78 -16.29
CA GLU A 437 3.92 -5.86 -17.09
C GLU A 437 3.42 -7.03 -16.22
N ASP A 438 4.19 -7.42 -15.19
CA ASP A 438 3.81 -8.52 -14.30
C ASP A 438 2.83 -8.10 -13.19
N THR A 439 2.63 -6.80 -12.95
CA THR A 439 1.76 -6.27 -11.87
C THR A 439 0.33 -6.83 -11.90
N PRO A 440 -0.36 -6.92 -13.07
CA PRO A 440 -1.68 -7.55 -13.17
C PRO A 440 -1.74 -8.99 -12.65
N ARG A 441 -0.65 -9.76 -12.73
CA ARG A 441 -0.62 -11.17 -12.27
C ARG A 441 -0.72 -11.28 -10.75
N PHE A 442 -0.26 -10.27 -10.02
CA PHE A 442 -0.38 -10.20 -8.55
C PHE A 442 -1.75 -9.71 -8.09
N LEU A 443 -2.33 -8.80 -8.86
CA LEU A 443 -3.50 -8.04 -8.46
C LEU A 443 -4.81 -8.57 -9.09
N GLY A 444 -4.71 -9.51 -10.04
CA GLY A 444 -5.80 -10.08 -10.84
C GLY A 444 -6.16 -9.23 -12.06
N ALA A 445 -7.00 -9.73 -12.97
CA ALA A 445 -7.45 -8.96 -14.14
C ALA A 445 -8.27 -7.73 -13.70
N PHE A 446 -7.87 -6.55 -14.19
CA PHE A 446 -8.55 -5.28 -13.96
C PHE A 446 -9.51 -4.99 -15.10
N GLY A 447 -10.76 -5.40 -14.94
CA GLY A 447 -11.82 -5.09 -15.90
C GLY A 447 -13.00 -6.04 -15.77
N GLY A 448 -14.17 -5.51 -15.41
CA GLY A 448 -15.46 -6.21 -15.50
C GLY A 448 -16.23 -6.40 -14.19
N HIS A 449 -15.57 -6.60 -13.05
CA HIS A 449 -16.27 -6.86 -11.79
C HIS A 449 -16.51 -5.60 -10.95
N ARG A 450 -17.77 -5.12 -10.91
CA ARG A 450 -18.27 -4.20 -9.87
C ARG A 450 -18.59 -4.94 -8.58
N GLY A 451 -17.61 -5.65 -7.99
CA GLY A 451 -17.78 -6.43 -6.77
C GLY A 451 -16.57 -6.35 -5.84
N PRO A 452 -16.72 -6.62 -4.53
CA PRO A 452 -15.62 -6.67 -3.57
C PRO A 452 -14.59 -7.72 -4.02
N ARG A 453 -13.32 -7.31 -4.08
CA ARG A 453 -12.22 -8.18 -4.55
C ARG A 453 -11.89 -9.26 -3.53
N PRO A 454 -11.40 -10.43 -3.97
CA PRO A 454 -11.06 -11.50 -3.04
C PRO A 454 -9.89 -11.07 -2.13
N PRO A 455 -9.93 -11.40 -0.83
CA PRO A 455 -8.88 -11.02 0.13
C PRO A 455 -7.46 -11.39 -0.29
N LYS A 456 -7.28 -12.48 -1.05
CA LYS A 456 -5.97 -12.91 -1.57
C LYS A 456 -5.25 -11.85 -2.42
N ALA A 457 -5.99 -10.97 -3.10
CA ALA A 457 -5.41 -9.88 -3.89
C ALA A 457 -4.66 -8.87 -3.00
N LEU A 458 -5.01 -8.77 -1.72
CA LEU A 458 -4.33 -7.91 -0.76
C LEU A 458 -2.87 -8.32 -0.55
N PHE A 459 -2.58 -9.61 -0.45
CA PHE A 459 -1.21 -10.06 -0.23
C PHE A 459 -0.34 -9.81 -1.47
N GLY A 460 -0.90 -10.02 -2.67
CA GLY A 460 -0.28 -9.58 -3.92
C GLY A 460 -0.01 -8.06 -3.94
N ALA A 461 -0.94 -7.25 -3.45
CA ALA A 461 -0.77 -5.81 -3.37
C ALA A 461 0.33 -5.38 -2.39
N LEU A 462 0.38 -5.97 -1.19
CA LEU A 462 1.43 -5.70 -0.19
C LEU A 462 2.82 -5.97 -0.77
N LYS A 463 2.98 -7.07 -1.52
CA LYS A 463 4.22 -7.44 -2.21
C LYS A 463 4.66 -6.41 -3.26
N MET A 464 3.71 -5.77 -3.93
CA MET A 464 3.97 -4.81 -5.01
C MET A 464 4.16 -3.36 -4.55
N ILE A 465 3.96 -3.06 -3.26
CA ILE A 465 4.15 -1.70 -2.72
C ILE A 465 5.54 -1.17 -3.02
N TRP A 466 6.59 -1.90 -2.64
CA TRP A 466 7.96 -1.44 -2.84
C TRP A 466 8.35 -1.37 -4.34
N PRO A 467 8.16 -2.42 -5.17
CA PRO A 467 8.46 -2.37 -6.60
C PRO A 467 7.80 -1.20 -7.35
N LEU A 468 6.55 -0.89 -7.06
CA LEU A 468 5.86 0.24 -7.70
C LEU A 468 6.30 1.59 -7.11
N THR A 469 6.51 1.65 -5.80
CA THR A 469 6.97 2.86 -5.12
C THR A 469 8.33 3.29 -5.65
N VAL A 470 9.27 2.36 -5.82
CA VAL A 470 10.60 2.69 -6.32
C VAL A 470 10.49 3.31 -7.71
N ILE A 471 9.82 2.67 -8.67
CA ILE A 471 9.62 3.23 -10.03
C ILE A 471 9.03 4.64 -10.01
N TYR A 472 8.06 4.89 -9.13
CA TYR A 472 7.41 6.19 -9.05
C TYR A 472 8.31 7.31 -8.50
N ILE A 473 9.20 7.01 -7.54
CA ILE A 473 9.97 8.05 -6.83
C ILE A 473 11.30 8.41 -7.46
N ILE A 474 11.96 7.48 -8.16
CA ILE A 474 13.31 7.73 -8.68
C ILE A 474 13.27 8.49 -10.02
N PRO A 475 14.09 9.55 -10.17
CA PRO A 475 14.07 10.38 -11.39
C PRO A 475 14.43 9.64 -12.68
N SER A 476 15.30 8.63 -12.62
CA SER A 476 15.77 7.88 -13.79
C SER A 476 14.68 7.04 -14.48
N SER A 477 13.55 6.80 -13.84
CA SER A 477 12.39 6.17 -14.48
C SER A 477 11.71 7.15 -15.45
N THR A 478 11.26 6.64 -16.60
CA THR A 478 10.52 7.45 -17.60
C THR A 478 9.18 7.94 -17.04
N GLU A 479 8.64 9.02 -17.61
CA GLU A 479 7.33 9.53 -17.22
C GLU A 479 6.20 8.53 -17.47
N GLU A 480 6.32 7.70 -18.50
CA GLU A 480 5.40 6.59 -18.76
C GLU A 480 5.45 5.53 -17.65
N HIS A 481 6.66 5.10 -17.25
CA HIS A 481 6.81 4.15 -16.14
C HIS A 481 6.28 4.72 -14.83
N LYS A 482 6.56 5.99 -14.53
CA LYS A 482 6.02 6.67 -13.34
C LYS A 482 4.49 6.74 -13.37
N ALA A 483 3.90 7.10 -14.51
CA ALA A 483 2.45 7.16 -14.66
C ALA A 483 1.79 5.78 -14.48
N GLY A 484 2.39 4.73 -15.06
CA GLY A 484 1.96 3.35 -14.87
C GLY A 484 2.02 2.92 -13.40
N ALA A 485 3.17 3.13 -12.74
CA ALA A 485 3.36 2.80 -11.34
C ALA A 485 2.39 3.56 -10.42
N HIS A 486 2.19 4.86 -10.67
CA HIS A 486 1.25 5.68 -9.93
C HIS A 486 -0.19 5.18 -10.06
N THR A 487 -0.60 4.78 -11.28
CA THR A 487 -1.93 4.22 -11.52
C THR A 487 -2.16 2.98 -10.68
N TRP A 488 -1.19 2.07 -10.64
CA TRP A 488 -1.25 0.87 -9.81
C TRP A 488 -1.26 1.19 -8.30
N LEU A 489 -0.43 2.13 -7.85
CA LEU A 489 -0.39 2.56 -6.45
C LEU A 489 -1.72 3.17 -5.99
N LEU A 490 -2.31 4.05 -6.80
CA LEU A 490 -3.64 4.62 -6.53
C LEU A 490 -4.70 3.53 -6.41
N LEU A 491 -4.65 2.54 -7.29
CA LEU A 491 -5.56 1.43 -7.27
C LEU A 491 -5.39 0.55 -6.02
N ILE A 492 -4.15 0.20 -5.68
CA ILE A 492 -3.83 -0.60 -4.49
C ILE A 492 -4.33 0.13 -3.23
N GLY A 493 -4.13 1.44 -3.17
CA GLY A 493 -4.57 2.26 -2.05
C GLY A 493 -6.09 2.38 -1.93
N ARG A 494 -6.79 2.62 -3.04
CA ARG A 494 -8.23 2.91 -3.05
C ARG A 494 -9.11 1.66 -3.09
N GLU A 495 -8.73 0.64 -3.86
CA GLU A 495 -9.56 -0.55 -4.07
C GLU A 495 -9.17 -1.71 -3.15
N LEU A 496 -7.90 -1.85 -2.81
CA LEU A 496 -7.39 -2.93 -1.96
C LEU A 496 -7.10 -2.47 -0.52
N GLY A 497 -7.19 -1.17 -0.27
CA GLY A 497 -7.11 -0.61 1.08
C GLY A 497 -5.70 -0.55 1.68
N VAL A 498 -4.63 -0.63 0.87
CA VAL A 498 -3.25 -0.47 1.37
C VAL A 498 -2.87 1.01 1.37
N ARG A 499 -3.09 1.70 2.48
CA ARG A 499 -2.94 3.17 2.56
C ARG A 499 -1.51 3.64 2.27
N GLN A 500 -0.49 2.81 2.47
CA GLN A 500 0.88 3.18 2.14
C GLN A 500 1.05 3.54 0.66
N ALA A 501 0.30 2.91 -0.24
CA ALA A 501 0.37 3.18 -1.67
C ALA A 501 -0.08 4.62 -2.03
N LEU A 502 -0.84 5.27 -1.16
CA LEU A 502 -1.27 6.67 -1.34
C LEU A 502 -0.30 7.68 -0.70
N LYS A 503 0.72 7.20 0.01
CA LYS A 503 1.67 8.01 0.78
C LYS A 503 3.08 7.83 0.24
N VAL A 504 3.27 8.26 -1.00
CA VAL A 504 4.56 8.18 -1.69
C VAL A 504 5.11 9.59 -1.90
N TYR A 505 6.40 9.77 -1.62
CA TYR A 505 7.05 11.09 -1.47
C TYR A 505 8.25 11.20 -2.43
N PRO A 506 8.04 11.45 -3.74
CA PRO A 506 9.12 11.54 -4.72
C PRO A 506 10.15 12.63 -4.40
N GLU A 507 9.73 13.71 -3.73
CA GLU A 507 10.59 14.82 -3.32
C GLU A 507 11.73 14.42 -2.38
N HIS A 508 11.64 13.25 -1.73
CA HIS A 508 12.69 12.75 -0.84
C HIS A 508 13.73 11.86 -1.53
N ALA A 509 13.47 11.39 -2.76
CA ALA A 509 14.38 10.47 -3.45
C ALA A 509 15.77 11.09 -3.70
N MET A 510 15.83 12.41 -3.87
CA MET A 510 17.07 13.15 -4.15
C MET A 510 17.67 13.84 -2.92
N ARG A 511 17.14 13.59 -1.72
CA ARG A 511 17.64 14.25 -0.49
C ARG A 511 19.08 13.79 -0.22
N GLY A 512 19.99 14.75 -0.12
CA GLY A 512 21.41 14.50 0.16
C GLY A 512 22.23 14.09 -1.08
N VAL A 513 21.63 14.10 -2.27
CA VAL A 513 22.35 13.89 -3.54
C VAL A 513 22.90 15.25 -4.03
N PRO A 514 24.21 15.36 -4.33
CA PRO A 514 24.84 16.57 -4.88
C PRO A 514 24.17 17.04 -6.18
N ASP A 515 24.30 18.31 -6.50
CA ASP A 515 23.77 18.86 -7.76
C ASP A 515 24.55 18.31 -8.97
N GLU A 516 25.85 18.06 -8.80
CA GLU A 516 26.75 17.44 -9.79
C GLU A 516 26.34 16.01 -10.16
N ALA A 517 25.58 15.32 -9.31
CA ALA A 517 25.06 13.99 -9.59
C ALA A 517 23.72 14.01 -10.34
N ARG A 518 23.10 15.18 -10.52
CA ARG A 518 21.77 15.30 -11.15
C ARG A 518 21.85 15.47 -12.66
N GLU A 519 22.82 16.22 -13.12
CA GLU A 519 23.02 16.55 -14.54
C GLU A 519 24.49 16.31 -14.93
N PRO A 520 24.79 15.71 -16.10
CA PRO A 520 26.16 15.61 -16.61
C PRO A 520 26.78 16.99 -16.82
N LEU A 521 28.09 17.09 -16.64
CA LEU A 521 28.87 18.12 -17.33
C LEU A 521 28.86 17.81 -18.83
N ARG A 522 28.41 18.75 -19.67
CA ARG A 522 28.39 18.53 -21.12
C ARG A 522 29.80 18.71 -21.68
N ILE A 523 30.17 17.91 -22.69
CA ILE A 523 31.46 18.05 -23.39
C ILE A 523 31.62 19.46 -23.99
N GLU A 524 30.52 20.12 -24.34
CA GLU A 524 30.50 21.51 -24.83
C GLU A 524 30.87 22.56 -23.77
N GLU A 525 30.86 22.19 -22.49
CA GLU A 525 31.14 23.05 -21.33
C GLU A 525 32.57 22.86 -20.77
N ILE A 526 33.36 21.95 -21.38
CA ILE A 526 34.77 21.64 -21.09
C ILE A 526 35.65 22.22 -22.19
#